data_AF-A0A7W3UIC3-F1
#
_entry.id   AF-A0A7W3UIC3-F1
#
_cell.length_a   1.000
_cell.length_b   1.000
_cell.length_c   1.000
_cell.angle_alpha   90.00
_cell.angle_beta   90.00
_cell.angle_gamma   90.00
#
_symmetry.space_group_name_H-M   'P 1'
#
loop_
_entity.id
_entity.type
_entity.pdbx_description
1 polymer ?
#
loop_
_entity_poly.entity_id
_entity_poly.type
_entity_poly.pdbx_seq_one_letter_code
_entity_poly.pdbx_strand_id
1 'polypeptide(L)'
;MYTVDTTGHGNQIKKFISELREWFDKDELYDGLSNQDILEYHYDEKVYQFGTHPLDSYDIKTSISNTDGHYRVYLSFRNGKGFNIGTIKDDGKLINRLNDDNYEPRIYVLGGRYKKVIIDKDGADHIKSFREPYTFQIDFLKNEKPKDVTYINDTTAQQMLEQNKWYQASQKAEKIGNTMQSAGDSMAGCGCLITLLVTIPVIIIIILFLIL
;
A
#
# COMPACT_ATOMS: atom_id res chain seq x y z
N MET A 1 16.77 -1.46 -7.40
CA MET A 1 16.09 -2.64 -6.82
C MET A 1 16.33 -3.92 -7.61
N TYR A 2 16.67 -5.00 -6.91
CA TYR A 2 16.77 -6.37 -7.40
C TYR A 2 15.59 -7.19 -6.88
N THR A 3 14.94 -7.96 -7.75
CA THR A 3 13.94 -8.95 -7.33
C THR A 3 14.64 -10.22 -6.84
N VAL A 4 14.23 -10.72 -5.67
CA VAL A 4 14.72 -11.99 -5.13
C VAL A 4 13.93 -13.14 -5.76
N ASP A 5 14.63 -14.05 -6.44
CA ASP A 5 14.09 -15.33 -6.86
C ASP A 5 13.93 -16.24 -5.63
N THR A 6 12.68 -16.48 -5.27
CA THR A 6 12.28 -17.28 -4.12
C THR A 6 12.03 -18.76 -4.45
N THR A 7 12.31 -19.19 -5.68
CA THR A 7 12.02 -20.56 -6.15
C THR A 7 12.72 -21.60 -5.26
N GLY A 8 11.95 -22.52 -4.68
CA GLY A 8 12.47 -23.53 -3.75
C GLY A 8 12.59 -23.08 -2.28
N HIS A 9 12.33 -21.81 -1.95
CA HIS A 9 12.49 -21.25 -0.60
C HIS A 9 11.18 -21.09 0.18
N GLY A 10 10.05 -21.60 -0.33
CA GLY A 10 8.72 -21.35 0.25
C GLY A 10 8.56 -21.72 1.74
N ASN A 11 9.21 -22.78 2.21
CA ASN A 11 9.18 -23.16 3.63
C ASN A 11 10.00 -22.20 4.50
N GLN A 12 11.15 -21.72 4.03
CA GLN A 12 11.97 -20.73 4.72
C GLN A 12 11.22 -19.40 4.81
N ILE A 13 10.58 -18.97 3.72
CA ILE A 13 9.77 -17.75 3.68
C ILE A 13 8.59 -17.83 4.65
N LYS A 14 7.88 -18.95 4.72
CA LYS A 14 6.79 -19.11 5.69
C LYS A 14 7.26 -18.96 7.13
N LYS A 15 8.43 -19.53 7.47
CA LYS A 15 9.03 -19.40 8.81
C LYS A 15 9.50 -17.98 9.07
N PHE A 16 10.17 -17.36 8.10
CA PHE A 16 10.61 -15.96 8.17
C PHE A 16 9.44 -15.02 8.44
N ILE A 17 8.35 -15.13 7.66
CA ILE A 17 7.15 -14.30 7.85
C ILE A 17 6.48 -14.58 9.19
N SER A 18 6.53 -15.82 9.69
CA SER A 18 6.00 -16.12 11.03
C SER A 18 6.81 -15.42 12.11
N GLU A 19 8.14 -15.50 12.03
CA GLU A 19 9.05 -14.79 12.95
C GLU A 19 8.84 -13.28 12.87
N LEU A 20 8.80 -12.73 11.65
CA LEU A 20 8.62 -11.30 11.42
C LEU A 20 7.36 -10.76 12.13
N ARG A 21 6.26 -11.53 12.12
CA ARG A 21 5.02 -11.15 12.80
C ARG A 21 5.10 -11.16 14.32
N GLU A 22 6.04 -11.88 14.90
CA GLU A 22 6.28 -11.87 16.35
C GLU A 22 7.08 -10.64 16.77
N TRP A 23 7.82 -10.03 15.83
CA TRP A 23 8.66 -8.86 16.08
C TRP A 23 7.97 -7.53 15.81
N PHE A 24 6.93 -7.51 14.97
CA PHE A 24 6.10 -6.34 14.75
C PHE A 24 5.04 -6.24 15.83
N ASP A 25 4.87 -5.05 16.40
CA ASP A 25 3.69 -4.79 17.21
C ASP A 25 2.44 -4.90 16.33
N LYS A 26 1.35 -5.43 16.90
CA LYS A 26 0.09 -5.60 16.14
C LYS A 26 -0.41 -4.27 15.57
N ASP A 27 -0.10 -3.18 16.27
CA ASP A 27 -0.46 -1.81 15.93
C ASP A 27 0.48 -1.19 14.91
N GLU A 28 1.54 -1.87 14.47
CA GLU A 28 2.41 -1.46 13.36
C GLU A 28 2.07 -2.20 12.06
N LEU A 29 1.35 -3.33 12.16
CA LEU A 29 0.89 -4.04 10.98
C LEU A 29 -0.11 -3.19 10.20
N TYR A 30 -0.04 -3.28 8.87
CA TYR A 30 -0.88 -2.47 7.97
C TYR A 30 -0.61 -0.97 8.14
N ASP A 31 0.67 -0.60 8.27
CA ASP A 31 1.12 0.78 8.49
C ASP A 31 0.50 1.45 9.73
N GLY A 32 0.07 0.62 10.69
CA GLY A 32 -0.65 1.01 11.90
C GLY A 32 -2.05 1.54 11.71
N LEU A 33 -2.64 1.32 10.54
CA LEU A 33 -3.99 1.77 10.22
C LEU A 33 -5.04 0.85 10.83
N SER A 34 -6.01 1.45 11.53
CA SER A 34 -7.22 0.74 11.93
C SER A 34 -8.10 0.41 10.72
N ASN A 35 -9.05 -0.51 10.86
CA ASN A 35 -10.01 -0.77 9.78
C ASN A 35 -10.82 0.48 9.41
N GLN A 36 -11.09 1.35 10.39
CA GLN A 36 -11.81 2.60 10.14
C GLN A 36 -10.96 3.56 9.29
N ASP A 37 -9.66 3.68 9.60
CA ASP A 37 -8.75 4.50 8.80
C ASP A 37 -8.62 3.98 7.37
N ILE A 38 -8.58 2.65 7.19
CA ILE A 38 -8.54 2.04 5.85
C ILE A 38 -9.82 2.35 5.08
N LEU A 39 -11.01 2.27 5.72
CA LEU A 39 -12.29 2.62 5.09
C LEU A 39 -12.33 4.09 4.65
N GLU A 40 -11.87 5.00 5.51
CA GLU A 40 -11.97 6.44 5.26
C GLU A 40 -10.92 6.97 4.28
N TYR A 41 -9.70 6.42 4.33
CA TYR A 41 -8.53 7.03 3.67
C TYR A 41 -7.94 6.18 2.54
N HIS A 42 -8.14 4.85 2.57
CA HIS A 42 -7.53 3.90 1.62
C HIS A 42 -8.59 3.09 0.85
N TYR A 43 -9.64 3.77 0.40
CA TYR A 43 -10.83 3.16 -0.21
C TYR A 43 -10.51 2.26 -1.41
N ASP A 44 -9.70 2.75 -2.35
CA ASP A 44 -9.35 2.03 -3.60
C ASP A 44 -7.97 1.37 -3.56
N GLU A 45 -7.39 1.24 -2.37
CA GLU A 45 -6.01 0.80 -2.20
C GLU A 45 -5.91 -0.55 -1.48
N LYS A 46 -4.84 -1.29 -1.79
CA LYS A 46 -4.43 -2.45 -1.00
C LYS A 46 -3.50 -1.97 0.11
N VAL A 47 -3.89 -2.19 1.36
CA VAL A 47 -3.04 -1.94 2.52
C VAL A 47 -2.36 -3.25 2.92
N TYR A 48 -1.05 -3.35 2.69
CA TYR A 48 -0.28 -4.56 2.94
C TYR A 48 0.20 -4.67 4.38
N GLN A 49 0.36 -5.89 4.87
CA GLN A 49 0.71 -6.17 6.25
C GLN A 49 2.03 -5.53 6.72
N PHE A 50 3.07 -5.55 5.87
CA PHE A 50 4.42 -5.07 6.21
C PHE A 50 4.77 -3.73 5.54
N GLY A 51 3.75 -3.01 5.06
CA GLY A 51 3.91 -1.68 4.49
C GLY A 51 4.77 -1.61 3.23
N THR A 52 5.27 -0.40 2.96
CA THR A 52 6.22 -0.13 1.85
C THR A 52 7.63 0.19 2.35
N HIS A 53 7.85 0.13 3.66
CA HIS A 53 9.14 0.44 4.28
C HIS A 53 10.07 -0.78 4.27
N PRO A 54 11.38 -0.55 4.13
CA PRO A 54 12.34 -1.64 4.22
C PRO A 54 12.37 -2.20 5.65
N LEU A 55 12.57 -3.51 5.80
CA LEU A 55 12.53 -4.19 7.10
C LEU A 55 13.69 -3.84 8.04
N ASP A 56 14.68 -3.10 7.54
CA ASP A 56 15.92 -2.83 8.28
C ASP A 56 15.67 -1.89 9.48
N SER A 57 14.48 -1.28 9.57
CA SER A 57 14.00 -0.60 10.78
C SER A 57 13.68 -1.53 11.95
N TYR A 58 13.66 -2.86 11.75
CA TYR A 58 13.20 -3.85 12.75
C TYR A 58 14.32 -4.78 13.25
N ASP A 59 15.57 -4.30 13.36
CA ASP A 59 16.73 -5.10 13.81
C ASP A 59 16.99 -6.36 12.94
N ILE A 60 16.59 -6.31 11.66
CA ILE A 60 16.83 -7.38 10.68
C ILE A 60 18.02 -6.99 9.81
N LYS A 61 19.04 -7.84 9.82
CA LYS A 61 20.22 -7.68 8.97
C LYS A 61 20.05 -8.48 7.68
N THR A 62 20.16 -7.78 6.56
CA THR A 62 20.28 -8.38 5.22
C THR A 62 21.74 -8.70 4.92
N SER A 63 22.02 -9.93 4.53
CA SER A 63 23.35 -10.39 4.11
C SER A 63 23.26 -11.10 2.76
N ILE A 64 24.17 -10.79 1.85
CA ILE A 64 24.19 -11.38 0.51
C ILE A 64 25.54 -12.04 0.31
N SER A 65 25.53 -13.33 -0.02
CA SER A 65 26.75 -14.12 -0.21
C SER A 65 26.76 -14.77 -1.59
N ASN A 66 27.87 -14.67 -2.31
CA ASN A 66 28.06 -15.42 -3.55
C ASN A 66 28.40 -16.88 -3.23
N THR A 67 27.66 -17.82 -3.82
CA THR A 67 28.01 -19.23 -3.84
C THR A 67 27.83 -19.73 -5.26
N ASP A 68 28.92 -20.13 -5.90
CA ASP A 68 28.93 -20.67 -7.28
C ASP A 68 28.27 -19.74 -8.31
N GLY A 69 28.44 -18.42 -8.17
CA GLY A 69 27.84 -17.43 -9.08
C GLY A 69 26.38 -17.09 -8.77
N HIS A 70 25.81 -17.68 -7.72
CA HIS A 70 24.47 -17.34 -7.21
C HIS A 70 24.58 -16.49 -5.95
N TYR A 71 24.03 -15.28 -5.97
CA TYR A 71 24.03 -14.38 -4.82
C TYR A 71 22.83 -14.72 -3.93
N ARG A 72 23.07 -15.49 -2.88
CA ARG A 72 22.05 -15.90 -1.90
C ARG A 72 21.74 -14.76 -0.96
N VAL A 73 20.47 -14.58 -0.66
CA VAL A 73 19.96 -13.55 0.26
C VAL A 73 19.60 -14.22 1.58
N TYR A 74 20.28 -13.79 2.64
CA TYR A 74 20.06 -14.25 3.99
C TYR A 74 19.57 -13.10 4.87
N LEU A 75 18.47 -13.31 5.57
CA LEU A 75 17.93 -12.36 6.55
C LEU A 75 18.16 -12.93 7.94
N SER A 76 18.71 -12.13 8.84
CA SER A 76 18.99 -12.52 10.23
C SER A 76 18.39 -11.54 11.21
N PHE A 77 17.65 -12.08 12.18
CA PHE A 77 17.14 -11.33 13.32
C PHE A 77 18.23 -11.24 14.40
N ARG A 78 18.16 -10.21 15.23
CA ARG A 78 19.08 -10.03 16.37
C ARG A 78 19.06 -11.18 17.38
N ASN A 79 17.99 -11.98 17.44
CA ASN A 79 17.96 -13.21 18.24
C ASN A 79 18.77 -14.38 17.66
N GLY A 80 19.47 -14.19 16.54
CA GLY A 80 20.32 -15.19 15.89
C GLY A 80 19.58 -16.12 14.94
N LYS A 81 18.24 -16.05 14.84
CA LYS A 81 17.51 -16.78 13.80
C LYS A 81 17.77 -16.16 12.45
N GLY A 82 17.99 -16.98 11.44
CA GLY A 82 18.14 -16.48 10.09
C GLY A 82 17.61 -17.42 9.02
N PHE A 83 17.29 -16.82 7.89
CA PHE A 83 16.48 -17.40 6.84
C PHE A 83 17.10 -17.10 5.47
N ASN A 84 17.35 -18.15 4.69
CA ASN A 84 17.69 -18.00 3.28
C ASN A 84 16.40 -17.86 2.48
N ILE A 85 16.12 -16.65 2.00
CA ILE A 85 14.86 -16.31 1.33
C ILE A 85 14.92 -16.44 -0.20
N GLY A 86 16.12 -16.64 -0.77
CA GLY A 86 16.26 -16.82 -2.20
C GLY A 86 17.60 -16.32 -2.76
N THR A 87 17.60 -16.03 -4.05
CA THR A 87 18.78 -15.55 -4.77
C THR A 87 18.49 -14.30 -5.57
N ILE A 88 19.50 -13.47 -5.81
CA ILE A 88 19.43 -12.37 -6.77
C ILE A 88 20.40 -12.64 -7.92
N LYS A 89 20.00 -12.21 -9.11
CA LYS A 89 20.84 -12.28 -10.31
C LYS A 89 21.69 -11.03 -10.39
N ASP A 90 22.99 -11.21 -10.67
CA ASP A 90 23.90 -10.11 -10.94
C ASP A 90 23.54 -9.43 -12.28
N ASP A 91 23.45 -8.10 -12.24
CA ASP A 91 23.27 -7.24 -13.41
C ASP A 91 24.61 -6.70 -13.97
N GLY A 92 25.74 -7.22 -13.47
CA GLY A 92 27.09 -6.75 -13.74
C GLY A 92 27.52 -5.59 -12.83
N LYS A 93 26.63 -5.10 -11.95
CA LYS A 93 26.90 -4.02 -11.01
C LYS A 93 26.69 -4.45 -9.56
N LEU A 94 26.05 -5.59 -9.31
CA LEU A 94 25.70 -6.06 -7.98
C LEU A 94 26.96 -6.25 -7.12
N ILE A 95 27.99 -6.90 -7.66
CA ILE A 95 29.24 -7.14 -6.94
C ILE A 95 29.91 -5.82 -6.51
N ASN A 96 29.85 -4.80 -7.36
CA ASN A 96 30.43 -3.49 -7.04
C ASN A 96 29.64 -2.80 -5.92
N ARG A 97 28.30 -2.93 -5.90
CA ARG A 97 27.46 -2.39 -4.82
C ARG A 97 27.67 -3.15 -3.50
N LEU A 98 27.89 -4.46 -3.56
CA LEU A 98 28.17 -5.29 -2.38
C LEU A 98 29.53 -5.01 -1.75
N ASN A 99 30.51 -4.60 -2.56
CA ASN A 99 31.88 -4.31 -2.12
C ASN A 99 32.09 -2.83 -1.77
N ASP A 100 31.10 -1.97 -1.96
CA ASP A 100 31.17 -0.55 -1.65
C ASP A 100 30.52 -0.28 -0.30
N ASP A 101 31.34 0.02 0.71
CA ASP A 101 30.91 0.33 2.08
C ASP A 101 29.96 1.55 2.18
N ASN A 102 29.85 2.33 1.09
CA ASN A 102 28.87 3.41 1.02
C ASN A 102 27.46 2.92 0.70
N TYR A 103 27.22 1.63 0.44
CA TYR A 103 25.88 1.10 0.16
C TYR A 103 25.50 0.01 1.15
N GLU A 104 24.27 0.08 1.64
CA GLU A 104 23.67 -0.98 2.45
C GLU A 104 22.49 -1.63 1.73
N PRO A 105 22.41 -2.97 1.71
CA PRO A 105 21.25 -3.66 1.17
C PRO A 105 20.05 -3.47 2.11
N ARG A 106 18.94 -3.01 1.55
CA ARG A 106 17.67 -2.81 2.24
C ARG A 106 16.62 -3.75 1.67
N ILE A 107 15.97 -4.54 2.52
CA ILE A 107 15.01 -5.57 2.09
C ILE A 107 13.56 -5.07 2.24
N TYR A 108 12.77 -5.25 1.19
CA TYR A 108 11.35 -4.95 1.16
C TYR A 108 10.55 -6.24 1.07
N VAL A 109 9.51 -6.36 1.88
CA VAL A 109 8.51 -7.45 1.77
C VAL A 109 7.33 -6.90 1.00
N LEU A 110 7.07 -7.48 -0.17
CA LEU A 110 5.96 -7.10 -1.02
C LEU A 110 4.91 -8.22 -1.06
N GLY A 111 3.68 -7.84 -1.36
CA GLY A 111 2.55 -8.76 -1.41
C GLY A 111 2.19 -9.32 -0.02
N GLY A 112 1.79 -10.60 0.02
CA GLY A 112 1.39 -11.22 1.28
C GLY A 112 -0.04 -10.94 1.70
N ARG A 113 -0.26 -10.77 3.01
CA ARG A 113 -1.58 -10.42 3.55
C ARG A 113 -1.86 -8.94 3.31
N TYR A 114 -3.06 -8.63 2.85
CA TYR A 114 -3.50 -7.24 2.69
C TYR A 114 -4.98 -7.08 3.04
N LYS A 115 -5.37 -5.84 3.32
CA LYS A 115 -6.75 -5.40 3.50
C LYS A 115 -7.14 -4.48 2.34
N LYS A 116 -8.41 -4.49 1.96
CA LYS A 116 -9.01 -3.52 1.04
C LYS A 116 -10.48 -3.31 1.37
N VAL A 117 -11.02 -2.16 0.98
CA VAL A 117 -12.46 -1.90 1.03
C VAL A 117 -13.15 -2.68 -0.08
N ILE A 118 -14.32 -3.25 0.23
CA ILE A 118 -15.22 -3.89 -0.71
C ILE A 118 -16.59 -3.24 -0.55
N ILE A 119 -17.20 -2.92 -1.69
CA ILE A 119 -18.56 -2.39 -1.77
C ILE A 119 -19.49 -3.57 -2.03
N ASP A 120 -20.44 -3.81 -1.12
CA ASP A 120 -21.48 -4.80 -1.31
C ASP A 120 -22.53 -4.33 -2.32
N LYS A 121 -23.40 -5.26 -2.75
CA LYS A 121 -24.44 -4.98 -3.76
C LYS A 121 -25.48 -3.96 -3.29
N ASP A 122 -25.62 -3.78 -1.98
CA ASP A 122 -26.49 -2.80 -1.33
C ASP A 122 -25.79 -1.44 -1.12
N GLY A 123 -24.53 -1.31 -1.54
CA GLY A 123 -23.72 -0.10 -1.37
C GLY A 123 -23.04 0.01 -0.01
N ALA A 124 -23.07 -1.02 0.83
CA ALA A 124 -22.38 -1.01 2.11
C ALA A 124 -20.87 -1.28 1.94
N ASP A 125 -20.05 -0.45 2.59
CA ASP A 125 -18.59 -0.60 2.59
C ASP A 125 -18.13 -1.50 3.74
N HIS A 126 -17.25 -2.45 3.45
CA HIS A 126 -16.60 -3.25 4.49
C HIS A 126 -15.14 -3.58 4.16
N ILE A 127 -14.33 -3.75 5.20
CA ILE A 127 -12.94 -4.23 5.05
C ILE A 127 -12.93 -5.73 4.90
N LYS A 128 -12.22 -6.22 3.88
CA LYS A 128 -11.95 -7.64 3.70
C LYS A 128 -10.46 -7.91 3.60
N SER A 129 -10.05 -9.03 4.21
CA SER A 129 -8.66 -9.50 4.19
C SER A 129 -8.44 -10.48 3.04
N PHE A 130 -7.30 -10.34 2.38
CA PHE A 130 -6.88 -11.16 1.25
C PHE A 130 -5.43 -11.59 1.42
N ARG A 131 -4.98 -12.45 0.50
CA ARG A 131 -3.61 -12.93 0.46
C ARG A 131 -3.13 -13.12 -0.97
N GLU A 132 -1.92 -12.69 -1.21
CA GLU A 132 -1.11 -13.03 -2.37
C GLU A 132 0.25 -13.61 -1.92
N PRO A 133 1.03 -14.21 -2.82
CA PRO A 133 2.38 -14.68 -2.48
C PRO A 133 3.24 -13.53 -1.93
N TYR A 134 4.12 -13.85 -0.97
CA TYR A 134 5.15 -12.91 -0.54
C TYR A 134 6.25 -12.87 -1.60
N THR A 135 6.64 -11.66 -1.98
CA THR A 135 7.80 -11.40 -2.82
C THR A 135 8.75 -10.46 -2.10
N PHE A 136 9.99 -10.41 -2.56
CA PHE A 136 11.04 -9.64 -1.91
C PHE A 136 11.83 -8.85 -2.93
N GLN A 137 12.16 -7.61 -2.58
CA GLN A 137 13.05 -6.78 -3.36
C GLN A 137 14.15 -6.22 -2.47
N ILE A 138 15.34 -6.09 -3.04
CA ILE A 138 16.50 -5.50 -2.38
C ILE A 138 16.84 -4.21 -3.09
N ASP A 139 16.94 -3.12 -2.35
CA ASP A 139 17.59 -1.91 -2.83
C ASP A 139 18.94 -1.70 -2.17
N PHE A 140 19.82 -0.95 -2.83
CA PHE A 140 21.11 -0.57 -2.28
C PHE A 140 21.08 0.92 -2.06
N LEU A 141 20.79 1.32 -0.82
CA LEU A 141 20.74 2.73 -0.47
C LEU A 141 22.13 3.20 -0.08
N LYS A 142 22.50 4.37 -0.56
CA LYS A 142 23.75 5.00 -0.17
C LYS A 142 23.65 5.40 1.30
N ASN A 143 24.63 5.01 2.09
CA ASN A 143 24.88 5.55 3.42
C ASN A 143 25.26 7.02 3.28
N GLU A 144 24.26 7.90 3.17
CA GLU A 144 24.49 9.31 3.41
C GLU A 144 24.88 9.43 4.88
N LYS A 145 26.17 9.68 5.15
CA LYS A 145 26.56 10.20 6.47
C LYS A 145 25.63 11.37 6.73
N PRO A 146 24.90 11.41 7.86
CA PRO A 146 24.01 12.53 8.14
C PRO A 146 24.85 13.80 7.97
N LYS A 147 24.49 14.64 7.00
CA LYS A 147 24.98 16.01 7.00
C LYS A 147 24.59 16.57 8.35
N ASP A 148 25.54 17.19 9.05
CA ASP A 148 25.32 17.80 10.37
C ASP A 148 23.91 18.37 10.43
N VAL A 149 23.09 17.77 11.29
CA VAL A 149 21.68 18.15 11.44
C VAL A 149 21.70 19.56 12.02
N THR A 150 21.62 20.57 11.15
CA THR A 150 21.18 21.89 11.55
C THR A 150 19.74 21.70 12.00
N TYR A 151 19.53 21.80 13.31
CA TYR A 151 18.21 21.78 13.92
C TYR A 151 17.29 22.72 13.13
N ILE A 152 16.32 22.14 12.45
CA ILE A 152 15.28 22.91 11.79
C ILE A 152 14.42 23.47 12.92
N ASN A 153 14.45 24.78 13.07
CA ASN A 153 13.71 25.53 14.09
C ASN A 153 12.23 25.10 14.03
N ASP A 154 11.57 24.96 15.20
CA ASP A 154 10.19 24.45 15.37
C ASP A 154 9.15 25.05 14.40
N THR A 155 9.39 26.27 13.92
CA THR A 155 8.56 26.97 12.94
C THR A 155 8.38 26.22 11.62
N THR A 156 9.41 25.54 11.11
CA THR A 156 9.33 24.85 9.81
C THR A 156 8.64 23.49 9.93
N ALA A 157 8.80 22.81 11.06
CA ALA A 157 8.11 21.55 11.35
C ALA A 157 6.59 21.76 11.46
N GLN A 158 6.15 22.86 12.09
CA GLN A 158 4.73 23.23 12.12
C GLN A 158 4.19 23.56 10.72
N GLN A 159 4.96 24.25 9.88
CA GLN A 159 4.57 24.53 8.50
C GLN A 159 4.40 23.26 7.65
N MET A 160 5.28 22.27 7.81
CA MET A 160 5.16 20.98 7.11
C MET A 160 3.96 20.16 7.59
N LEU A 161 3.66 20.20 8.90
CA LEU A 161 2.47 19.54 9.45
C LEU A 161 1.18 20.19 8.94
N GLU A 162 1.12 21.52 8.88
CA GLU A 162 -0.03 22.23 8.31
C GLU A 162 -0.19 21.95 6.81
N GLN A 163 0.91 21.94 6.04
CA GLN A 163 0.86 21.63 4.62
C GLN A 163 0.33 20.20 4.35
N ASN A 164 0.75 19.21 5.15
CA ASN A 164 0.22 17.85 5.07
C ASN A 164 -1.28 17.78 5.39
N LYS A 165 -1.75 18.54 6.39
CA LYS A 165 -3.19 18.65 6.70
C LYS A 165 -3.98 19.25 5.54
N TRP A 166 -3.46 20.30 4.91
CA TRP A 166 -4.07 20.93 3.73
C TRP A 166 -4.12 19.99 2.52
N TYR A 167 -3.05 19.24 2.28
CA TYR A 167 -3.01 18.25 1.21
C TYR A 167 -4.04 17.13 1.43
N GLN A 168 -4.16 16.62 2.67
CA GLN A 168 -5.18 15.64 3.03
C GLN A 168 -6.61 16.21 2.90
N ALA A 169 -6.83 17.46 3.32
CA ALA A 169 -8.12 18.13 3.17
C ALA A 169 -8.51 18.33 1.70
N SER A 170 -7.54 18.65 0.83
CA SER A 170 -7.76 18.77 -0.61
C SER A 170 -8.17 17.45 -1.25
N GLN A 171 -7.51 16.33 -0.87
CA GLN A 171 -7.90 15.00 -1.36
C GLN A 171 -9.30 14.59 -0.88
N LYS A 172 -9.69 14.93 0.35
CA LYS A 172 -11.07 14.72 0.83
C LYS A 172 -12.09 15.53 0.02
N ALA A 173 -11.78 16.80 -0.27
CA ALA A 173 -12.65 17.67 -1.06
C ALA A 173 -12.81 17.18 -2.51
N GLU A 174 -11.73 16.71 -3.14
CA GLU A 174 -11.76 16.13 -4.48
C GLU A 174 -12.61 14.85 -4.54
N LYS A 175 -12.46 13.96 -3.55
CA LYS A 175 -13.28 12.73 -3.45
C LYS A 175 -14.76 13.05 -3.23
N ILE A 176 -15.08 13.99 -2.34
CA ILE A 176 -16.47 14.45 -2.13
C ILE A 176 -17.03 15.06 -3.43
N GLY A 177 -16.23 15.84 -4.15
CA GLY A 177 -16.59 16.38 -5.47
C GLY A 177 -16.90 15.28 -6.49
N ASN A 178 -16.04 14.27 -6.59
CA ASN A 178 -16.22 13.15 -7.52
C ASN A 178 -17.43 12.27 -7.14
N THR A 179 -17.66 12.00 -5.87
CA THR A 179 -18.85 11.27 -5.40
C THR A 179 -20.13 12.09 -5.61
N MET A 180 -20.09 13.40 -5.37
CA MET A 180 -21.22 14.31 -5.60
C MET A 180 -21.53 14.47 -7.09
N GLN A 181 -20.51 14.49 -7.94
CA GLN A 181 -20.66 14.47 -9.40
C GLN A 181 -21.26 13.14 -9.87
N SER A 182 -20.76 12.01 -9.37
CA SER A 182 -21.29 10.68 -9.70
C SER A 182 -22.75 10.49 -9.23
N ALA A 183 -23.09 11.03 -8.05
CA ALA A 183 -24.45 11.07 -7.55
C ALA A 183 -25.33 12.00 -8.39
N GLY A 184 -24.81 13.16 -8.79
CA GLY A 184 -25.47 14.09 -9.70
C GLY A 184 -25.76 13.49 -11.07
N ASP A 185 -24.81 12.79 -11.66
CA ASP A 185 -24.95 12.09 -12.95
C ASP A 185 -25.97 10.94 -12.85
N SER A 186 -25.99 10.22 -11.72
CA SER A 186 -26.98 9.17 -11.44
C SER A 186 -28.38 9.73 -11.23
N MET A 187 -28.51 10.86 -10.52
CA MET A 187 -29.78 11.55 -10.30
C MET A 187 -30.32 12.23 -11.58
N ALA A 188 -29.43 12.76 -12.43
CA ALA A 188 -29.78 13.29 -13.74
C ALA A 188 -30.32 12.18 -14.67
N GLY A 189 -29.74 10.97 -14.61
CA GLY A 189 -30.23 9.79 -15.33
C GLY A 189 -31.63 9.34 -14.89
N CYS A 190 -31.92 9.35 -13.59
CA CYS A 190 -33.25 9.00 -13.06
C CYS A 190 -34.31 10.11 -13.29
N GLY A 191 -33.91 11.38 -13.34
CA GLY A 191 -34.81 12.51 -13.55
C GLY A 191 -35.50 12.49 -14.92
N CYS A 192 -34.80 12.06 -15.97
CA CYS A 192 -35.34 11.93 -17.33
C CYS A 192 -36.40 10.81 -17.44
N LEU A 193 -36.23 9.72 -16.70
CA LEU A 193 -37.18 8.60 -16.69
C LEU A 193 -38.46 8.94 -15.89
N ILE A 194 -38.32 9.64 -14.76
CA ILE A 194 -39.46 10.09 -13.94
C ILE A 194 -40.27 11.16 -14.67
N THR A 195 -39.61 12.12 -15.35
CA THR A 195 -40.33 13.09 -16.18
C THR A 195 -41.06 12.39 -17.32
N LEU A 196 -40.46 11.45 -18.04
CA LEU A 196 -41.19 10.68 -19.06
C LEU A 196 -42.39 9.90 -18.49
N LEU A 197 -42.23 9.21 -17.36
CA LEU A 197 -43.29 8.44 -16.72
C LEU A 197 -44.45 9.29 -16.19
N VAL A 198 -44.21 10.53 -15.77
CA VAL A 198 -45.27 11.44 -15.27
C VAL A 198 -45.88 12.26 -16.40
N THR A 199 -45.10 12.66 -17.40
CA THR A 199 -45.60 13.55 -18.47
C THR A 199 -46.46 12.80 -19.48
N ILE A 200 -46.14 11.53 -19.79
CA ILE A 200 -46.94 10.72 -20.75
C ILE A 200 -48.38 10.52 -20.28
N PRO A 201 -48.67 10.07 -19.03
CA PRO A 201 -50.04 9.92 -18.55
C PRO A 201 -50.82 11.24 -18.53
N VAL A 202 -50.18 12.34 -18.13
CA VAL A 202 -50.82 13.67 -18.07
C VAL A 202 -51.21 14.16 -19.46
N ILE A 203 -50.34 14.01 -20.46
CA ILE A 203 -50.65 14.35 -21.86
C ILE A 203 -51.81 13.48 -22.39
N ILE A 204 -51.81 12.17 -22.10
CA ILE A 204 -52.87 11.25 -22.52
C ILE A 204 -54.23 11.66 -21.91
N ILE A 205 -54.25 12.01 -20.61
CA ILE A 205 -55.47 12.48 -19.94
C ILE A 205 -55.99 13.77 -20.58
N ILE A 206 -55.10 14.73 -20.87
CA ILE A 206 -55.49 16.00 -21.51
C ILE A 206 -56.06 15.76 -22.92
N ILE A 207 -55.46 14.87 -23.71
CA ILE A 207 -55.95 14.53 -25.06
C ILE A 207 -57.32 13.83 -24.98
N LEU A 208 -57.50 12.89 -24.04
CA LEU A 208 -58.78 12.23 -23.83
C LEU A 208 -59.88 13.22 -23.42
N PHE A 209 -59.55 14.22 -22.59
CA PHE A 209 -60.48 15.29 -22.21
C PHE A 209 -60.82 16.28 -23.34
N LEU A 210 -60.01 16.36 -24.39
CA LEU A 210 -60.25 17.23 -25.54
C LEU A 210 -61.03 16.54 -26.67
N ILE A 211 -61.09 15.21 -26.67
CA ILE A 211 -61.77 14.39 -27.69
C ILE A 211 -63.16 13.93 -27.20
N LEU A 212 -63.42 13.97 -25.89
CA LEU A 212 -64.72 13.75 -25.26
C LEU A 212 -65.52 15.06 -25.14
#